data_AF-A0A2E0SLT5-F1
#
_entry.id   AF-A0A2E0SLT5-F1
#
_cell.length_a   1.000
_cell.length_b   1.000
_cell.length_c   1.000
_cell.angle_alpha   90.00
_cell.angle_beta   90.00
_cell.angle_gamma   90.00
#
_symmetry.space_group_name_H-M   'P 1'
#
loop_
_entity.id
_entity.type
_entity.pdbx_description
1 polymer ?
#
loop_
_entity_poly.entity_id
_entity_poly.type
_entity_poly.pdbx_seq_one_letter_code
_entity_poly.pdbx_strand_id
1 'polypeptide(L)' 'MKVRIFALAKELGLDSKELIDLASEAGVIVKNSALASISPEERDLIVAHVNSKTKGGRQE' A
#
# COMPACT_ATOMS: atom_id res chain seq x y z
N MET A 1 7.41 -15.62 1.81
CA MET A 1 8.27 -14.49 2.24
C MET A 1 7.36 -13.36 2.68
N LYS A 2 7.58 -12.72 3.84
CA LYS A 2 6.73 -11.62 4.32
C LYS A 2 7.28 -10.28 3.83
N VAL A 3 6.43 -9.41 3.28
CA VAL A 3 6.83 -8.08 2.79
C VAL A 3 6.55 -7.07 3.89
N ARG A 4 7.49 -6.16 4.17
CA ARG A 4 7.25 -5.07 5.12
C ARG A 4 6.56 -3.92 4.38
N ILE A 5 5.48 -3.41 4.96
CA ILE A 5 4.74 -2.26 4.40
C ILE A 5 5.67 -1.06 4.16
N PHE A 6 6.62 -0.80 5.06
CA PHE A 6 7.60 0.29 4.92
C PHE A 6 8.55 0.11 3.73
N ALA A 7 8.99 -1.13 3.47
CA ALA A 7 9.86 -1.40 2.32
C ALA A 7 9.11 -1.15 1.01
N LEU A 8 7.85 -1.61 0.94
CA LEU A 8 6.97 -1.35 -0.19
C LEU A 8 6.69 0.13 -0.39
N ALA A 9 6.43 0.87 0.69
CA ALA A 9 6.20 2.32 0.65
C ALA A 9 7.42 3.03 0.06
N LYS A 10 8.62 2.67 0.51
CA LYS A 10 9.87 3.22 -0.01
C LYS A 10 10.12 2.86 -1.48
N GLU A 11 9.78 1.65 -1.92
CA GLU A 11 9.86 1.25 -3.34
C GLU A 11 8.91 2.06 -4.22
N LEU A 12 7.71 2.36 -3.70
CA LEU A 12 6.69 3.16 -4.40
C LEU A 12 6.90 4.69 -4.26
N GLY A 13 7.87 5.12 -3.44
CA GLY A 13 8.10 6.54 -3.15
C GLY A 13 7.00 7.18 -2.29
N LEU A 14 6.26 6.38 -1.52
CA LEU A 14 5.18 6.81 -0.64
C LEU A 14 5.62 6.78 0.83
N ASP A 15 4.96 7.61 1.63
CA ASP A 15 5.09 7.53 3.09
C ASP A 15 4.42 6.26 3.63
N SER A 16 5.01 5.68 4.67
CA SER A 16 4.45 4.50 5.34
C SER A 16 3.01 4.73 5.81
N LYS A 17 2.68 5.95 6.23
CA LYS A 17 1.32 6.30 6.69
C LYS A 17 0.33 6.36 5.52
N GLU A 18 0.72 6.99 4.42
CA GLU A 18 -0.08 7.04 3.19
C GLU A 18 -0.33 5.64 2.63
N LEU A 19 0.70 4.78 2.61
CA LEU A 19 0.54 3.42 2.12
C LEU A 19 -0.37 2.57 3.04
N ILE A 20 -0.35 2.80 4.36
CA ILE A 20 -1.27 2.13 5.30
C ILE A 20 -2.70 2.59 5.06
N ASP A 21 -2.92 3.87 4.79
CA ASP A 21 -4.24 4.42 4.48
C ASP A 21 -4.79 3.84 3.18
N LEU A 22 -3.98 3.85 2.11
CA LEU A 22 -4.30 3.24 0.81
C LEU A 22 -4.54 1.74 0.92
N ALA A 23 -3.80 1.05 1.80
CA ALA A 23 -4.04 -0.35 2.09
C ALA A 23 -5.40 -0.55 2.76
N SER A 24 -5.74 0.29 3.74
CA SER A 24 -7.04 0.25 4.39
C SER A 24 -8.18 0.55 3.41
N GLU A 25 -8.00 1.51 2.50
CA GLU A 25 -8.95 1.80 1.41
C GLU A 25 -9.11 0.62 0.44
N ALA A 26 -8.03 -0.14 0.20
CA ALA A 26 -8.07 -1.37 -0.60
C ALA A 26 -8.68 -2.58 0.16
N GLY A 27 -9.13 -2.40 1.41
CA GLY A 27 -9.66 -3.47 2.25
C GLY A 27 -8.60 -4.32 2.96
N VAL A 28 -7.34 -3.87 2.94
CA VAL A 28 -6.21 -4.52 3.62
C VAL A 28 -5.96 -3.83 4.96
N ILE A 29 -6.34 -4.50 6.05
CA ILE A 29 -6.18 -3.95 7.40
C ILE A 29 -4.74 -4.16 7.88
N VAL A 30 -3.89 -3.17 7.60
CA VAL A 30 -2.51 -3.16 8.10
C VAL A 30 -2.51 -2.55 9.50
N LYS A 31 -2.04 -3.29 10.51
CA LYS A 31 -1.80 -2.71 11.84
C LYS A 31 -0.89 -1.50 11.68
N ASN A 32 -1.25 -0.35 12.25
CA ASN A 32 -0.56 0.94 12.13
C ASN A 32 0.84 0.91 12.80
N SER A 33 1.72 0.08 12.26
CA SER A 33 3.03 -0.25 12.79
C SER A 33 3.98 -0.37 11.60
N ALA A 34 5.08 0.37 11.63
CA ALA A 34 6.06 0.40 10.54
C ALA A 34 6.67 -1.00 10.24
N LEU A 35 6.57 -1.91 11.20
CA LEU A 35 7.01 -3.31 11.09
C LEU A 35 5.90 -4.27 10.63
N ALA A 36 4.72 -3.75 10.29
CA ALA A 36 3.64 -4.57 9.78
C ALA A 36 4.09 -5.33 8.54
N SER A 37 3.92 -6.64 8.63
CA SER A 37 4.28 -7.58 7.58
C SER A 37 3.00 -7.98 6.87
N ILE A 38 2.95 -7.71 5.58
CA ILE A 38 1.84 -8.07 4.69
C ILE A 38 2.22 -9.27 3.84
N SER A 39 1.20 -10.00 3.43
CA SER A 39 1.32 -11.11 2.47
C SER A 39 1.55 -10.57 1.06
N PRO A 40 2.16 -11.36 0.15
CA PRO A 40 2.32 -10.95 -1.24
C PRO A 40 0.99 -10.64 -1.94
N GLU A 41 -0.10 -11.30 -1.55
CA GLU A 41 -1.46 -11.04 -2.06
C GLU A 41 -1.97 -9.65 -1.63
N GLU A 42 -1.79 -9.31 -0.35
CA GLU A 42 -2.13 -7.99 0.19
C GLU A 42 -1.29 -6.89 -0.47
N ARG A 43 0.01 -7.14 -0.70
CA ARG A 43 0.87 -6.22 -1.46
C ARG A 43 0.27 -5.94 -2.83
N ASP A 44 -0.14 -6.97 -3.55
CA ASP A 44 -0.65 -6.82 -4.92
C ASP A 44 -1.92 -5.96 -4.95
N LEU A 45 -2.84 -6.18 -4.00
CA LEU A 45 -4.05 -5.34 -3.82
C LEU A 45 -3.70 -3.87 -3.57
N ILE A 46 -2.74 -3.60 -2.68
CA ILE A 46 -2.30 -2.23 -2.37
C ILE A 46 -1.64 -1.60 -3.59
N VAL A 47 -0.74 -2.31 -4.27
CA VAL A 47 -0.03 -1.81 -5.46
C VAL A 47 -0.99 -1.55 -6.61
N ALA A 48 -1.99 -2.42 -6.82
CA ALA A 48 -3.05 -2.23 -7.80
C ALA A 48 -3.90 -1.00 -7.45
N HIS A 49 -4.26 -0.81 -6.19
CA HIS A 49 -5.01 0.34 -5.72
C HIS A 49 -4.22 1.65 -5.89
N VAL A 50 -2.94 1.65 -5.49
CA VAL A 50 -2.01 2.78 -5.67
C VAL A 50 -1.85 3.10 -7.16
N ASN A 51 -1.67 2.09 -8.02
CA ASN A 51 -1.59 2.29 -9.47
C ASN A 51 -2.90 2.83 -10.05
N SER A 52 -4.04 2.40 -9.52
CA SER A 52 -5.35 2.90 -9.93
C SER A 52 -5.53 4.36 -9.51
N LYS A 53 -5.14 4.78 -8.30
CA LYS A 53 -5.18 6.19 -7.87
C LYS A 53 -4.18 7.07 -8.63
N THR A 54 -2.95 6.59 -8.85
CA THR A 54 -1.91 7.38 -9.53
C THR A 54 -2.20 7.57 -11.03
N LYS A 55 -2.81 6.56 -11.69
CA LYS A 55 -3.26 6.69 -13.10
C LYS A 55 -4.64 7.32 -13.24
N GLY A 56 -5.48 7.27 -12.20
CA GLY A 56 -6.83 7.83 -12.17
C GLY A 56 -6.92 9.31 -11.76
N GLY A 57 -5.81 9.96 -11.40
CA GLY A 57 -5.75 11.40 -11.11
C GLY A 57 -5.96 12.33 -12.32
N ARG A 58 -6.54 11.83 -13.42
CA ARG A 58 -6.89 12.60 -14.61
C ARG A 58 -8.19 12.05 -15.22
N GLN A 59 -9.32 12.45 -14.65
CA GLN A 59 -10.71 12.49 -15.18
C GLN A 59 -11.62 12.61 -13.93
N GLU A 60 -12.41 13.64 -13.67
CA GLU A 60 -12.87 14.86 -14.36
C GLU A 60 -13.18 15.91 -13.28
#